data_AF-A0A2D5V0C9-F1
#
_entry.id   AF-A0A2D5V0C9-F1
#
_cell.length_a   1.000
_cell.length_b   1.000
_cell.length_c   1.000
_cell.angle_alpha   90.00
_cell.angle_beta   90.00
_cell.angle_gamma   90.00
#
_symmetry.space_group_name_H-M   'P 1'
#
loop_
_entity.id
_entity.type
_entity.pdbx_description
1 polymer ?
#
loop_
_entity_poly.entity_id
_entity_poly.type
_entity_poly.pdbx_seq_one_letter_code
_entity_poly.pdbx_strand_id
1 'polypeptide(L)'
;MKKKYHYFTPDTHRNSNGSSFEDAIDEYLENERPVPVSRTINQITQQDIFFTFSDELMEKYKRDEKRHLYKRDENHVRKAYEVTLKYGFRGFSSGGKNGIFYMRRQDTPLLEDLDRLVKKHKKYIIEDLAIEEKQLDDLKPVKIVWHSPNGERIAGTFNESNNRIIFLGFVNY
;
A
#
# COMPACT_ATOMS: atom_id res chain seq x y z
N MET A 1 -18.26 -14.16 -5.48
CA MET A 1 -18.86 -12.83 -5.71
C MET A 1 -17.75 -11.88 -6.17
N LYS A 2 -17.79 -11.31 -7.40
CA LYS A 2 -16.72 -10.41 -7.90
C LYS A 2 -16.58 -9.21 -6.94
N LYS A 3 -15.36 -8.90 -6.48
CA LYS A 3 -15.09 -7.66 -5.71
C LYS A 3 -15.31 -6.47 -6.64
N LYS A 4 -15.95 -5.41 -6.14
CA LYS A 4 -16.04 -4.11 -6.81
C LYS A 4 -14.87 -3.27 -6.31
N TYR A 5 -14.18 -2.57 -7.21
CA TYR A 5 -13.04 -1.71 -6.89
C TYR A 5 -13.39 -0.26 -7.18
N HIS A 6 -12.94 0.65 -6.32
CA HIS A 6 -13.03 2.08 -6.56
C HIS A 6 -11.65 2.60 -6.90
N TYR A 7 -11.47 3.09 -8.14
CA TYR A 7 -10.16 3.45 -8.65
C TYR A 7 -9.89 4.95 -8.47
N PHE A 8 -8.79 5.24 -7.80
CA PHE A 8 -8.27 6.59 -7.59
C PHE A 8 -7.04 6.80 -8.46
N THR A 9 -6.99 7.93 -9.15
CA THR A 9 -5.81 8.40 -9.88
C THR A 9 -5.15 9.55 -9.12
N PRO A 10 -3.87 9.88 -9.42
CA PRO A 10 -3.22 11.07 -8.86
C PRO A 10 -4.01 12.37 -9.11
N ASP A 11 -4.78 12.43 -10.21
CA ASP A 11 -5.59 13.60 -10.59
C ASP A 11 -6.91 13.70 -9.80
N THR A 12 -7.52 12.58 -9.42
CA THR A 12 -8.70 12.57 -8.53
C THR A 12 -8.39 13.01 -7.11
N HIS A 13 -7.11 12.98 -6.69
CA HIS A 13 -6.69 13.55 -5.40
C HIS A 13 -6.66 15.08 -5.38
N ARG A 14 -6.68 15.74 -6.54
CA ARG A 14 -6.54 17.21 -6.68
C ARG A 14 -7.86 17.91 -7.01
N ASN A 15 -8.84 17.20 -7.56
CA ASN A 15 -10.11 17.77 -7.98
C ASN A 15 -11.22 17.46 -6.96
N SER A 16 -11.74 18.49 -6.30
CA SER A 16 -12.76 18.48 -5.25
C SER A 16 -14.19 18.09 -5.69
N ASN A 17 -14.36 17.53 -6.90
CA ASN A 17 -15.68 17.22 -7.49
C ASN A 17 -15.96 15.70 -7.56
N GLY A 18 -15.12 14.85 -6.98
CA GLY A 18 -15.35 13.40 -6.86
C GLY A 18 -15.15 12.93 -5.41
N SER A 19 -15.65 11.74 -5.08
CA SER A 19 -15.41 11.10 -3.77
C SER A 19 -13.90 11.01 -3.53
N SER A 20 -13.44 11.42 -2.35
CA SER A 20 -12.04 11.32 -1.96
C SER A 20 -11.63 9.87 -1.68
N PHE A 21 -10.32 9.61 -1.60
CA PHE A 21 -9.83 8.30 -1.18
C PHE A 21 -10.32 7.96 0.24
N GLU A 22 -10.41 8.98 1.08
CA GLU A 22 -10.93 8.95 2.43
C GLU A 22 -12.41 8.54 2.50
N ASP A 23 -13.24 9.06 1.61
CA ASP A 23 -14.66 8.69 1.53
C ASP A 23 -14.82 7.22 1.13
N ALA A 24 -14.01 6.75 0.18
CA ALA A 24 -14.06 5.33 -0.20
C ALA A 24 -13.52 4.39 0.87
N ILE A 25 -12.55 4.83 1.68
CA ILE A 25 -12.14 4.06 2.86
C ILE A 25 -13.33 3.93 3.82
N ASP A 26 -14.06 5.01 4.10
CA ASP A 26 -15.23 4.98 4.98
C ASP A 26 -16.30 4.03 4.42
N GLU A 27 -16.66 4.17 3.14
CA GLU A 27 -17.62 3.28 2.48
C GLU A 27 -17.20 1.80 2.54
N TYR A 28 -15.91 1.52 2.33
CA TYR A 28 -15.38 0.16 2.36
C TYR A 28 -15.39 -0.46 3.74
N LEU A 29 -14.94 0.28 4.76
CA LEU A 29 -14.89 -0.21 6.14
C LEU A 29 -16.30 -0.37 6.74
N GLU A 30 -17.28 0.42 6.30
CA GLU A 30 -18.67 0.34 6.78
C GLU A 30 -19.53 -0.69 6.03
N ASN A 31 -19.35 -0.82 4.70
CA ASN A 31 -20.27 -1.58 3.83
C ASN A 31 -19.60 -2.74 3.07
N GLU A 32 -18.33 -3.05 3.38
CA GLU A 32 -17.52 -4.12 2.78
C GLU A 32 -17.35 -4.06 1.25
N ARG A 33 -17.74 -2.95 0.57
CA ARG A 33 -17.49 -2.70 -0.86
C ARG A 33 -17.81 -1.25 -1.25
N PRO A 34 -17.10 -0.69 -2.24
CA PRO A 34 -15.98 -1.25 -3.01
C PRO A 34 -14.58 -1.02 -2.38
N VAL A 35 -13.62 -1.93 -2.62
CA VAL A 35 -12.24 -1.79 -2.10
C VAL A 35 -11.59 -0.54 -2.72
N PRO A 36 -11.01 0.38 -1.92
CA PRO A 36 -10.28 1.54 -2.41
C PRO A 36 -8.98 1.10 -3.07
N VAL A 37 -8.78 1.44 -4.35
CA VAL A 37 -7.58 1.09 -5.11
C VAL A 37 -7.02 2.36 -5.71
N SER A 38 -5.76 2.64 -5.42
CA SER A 38 -5.07 3.79 -5.99
C SER A 38 -4.14 3.38 -7.13
N ARG A 39 -4.02 4.27 -8.11
CA ARG A 39 -3.12 4.12 -9.25
C ARG A 39 -1.86 4.95 -9.03
N THR A 40 -0.72 4.35 -9.30
CA THR A 40 0.57 5.02 -9.41
C THR A 40 1.31 4.52 -10.65
N ILE A 41 2.48 5.07 -10.95
CA ILE A 41 3.26 4.71 -12.12
C ILE A 41 4.51 3.91 -11.75
N ASN A 42 4.84 2.93 -12.59
CA ASN A 42 6.15 2.30 -12.61
C ASN A 42 7.14 3.22 -13.33
N GLN A 43 8.07 3.83 -12.59
CA GLN A 43 9.05 4.76 -13.14
C GLN A 43 10.05 4.09 -14.11
N ILE A 44 10.15 2.75 -14.08
CA ILE A 44 11.04 1.98 -14.96
C ILE A 44 10.33 1.66 -16.28
N THR A 45 9.13 1.10 -16.20
CA THR A 45 8.39 0.61 -17.40
C THR A 45 7.37 1.59 -17.94
N GLN A 46 7.08 2.69 -17.21
CA GLN A 46 6.02 3.66 -17.49
C GLN A 46 4.60 3.06 -17.51
N GLN A 47 4.42 1.87 -16.92
CA GLN A 47 3.12 1.21 -16.79
C GLN A 47 2.41 1.63 -15.50
N ASP A 48 1.08 1.57 -15.53
CA ASP A 48 0.25 1.76 -14.34
C ASP A 48 0.43 0.59 -13.37
N ILE A 49 0.53 0.93 -12.08
CA ILE A 49 0.48 0.01 -10.95
C ILE A 49 -0.68 0.40 -10.06
N PHE A 50 -1.46 -0.59 -9.65
CA PHE A 50 -2.58 -0.43 -8.75
C PHE A 50 -2.18 -0.91 -7.36
N PHE A 51 -2.56 -0.18 -6.32
CA PHE A 51 -2.25 -0.57 -4.96
C PHE A 51 -3.41 -0.30 -4.00
N THR A 52 -3.49 -1.13 -2.97
CA THR A 52 -4.41 -0.97 -1.85
C THR A 52 -3.69 -1.19 -0.52
N PHE A 53 -4.39 -0.89 0.58
CA PHE A 53 -3.98 -1.14 1.95
C PHE A 53 -4.83 -2.26 2.57
N SER A 54 -4.29 -2.96 3.56
CA SER A 54 -5.07 -3.79 4.46
C SER A 54 -6.04 -2.93 5.27
N ASP A 55 -7.10 -3.55 5.78
CA ASP A 55 -8.09 -2.89 6.63
C ASP A 55 -7.43 -2.18 7.82
N GLU A 56 -6.43 -2.81 8.44
CA GLU A 56 -5.67 -2.23 9.57
C GLU A 56 -4.92 -0.95 9.18
N LEU A 57 -4.34 -0.92 7.98
CA LEU A 57 -3.68 0.28 7.46
C LEU A 57 -4.69 1.35 7.04
N MET A 58 -5.86 0.97 6.52
CA MET A 58 -6.95 1.90 6.21
C MET A 58 -7.54 2.54 7.47
N GLU A 59 -7.80 1.76 8.52
CA GLU A 59 -8.21 2.28 9.82
C GLU A 59 -7.16 3.24 10.40
N LYS A 60 -5.86 2.89 10.27
CA LYS A 60 -4.78 3.77 10.72
C LYS A 60 -4.71 5.06 9.89
N TYR A 61 -4.93 4.99 8.58
CA TYR A 61 -5.07 6.17 7.71
C TYR A 61 -6.16 7.11 8.23
N LYS A 62 -7.35 6.60 8.56
CA LYS A 62 -8.45 7.43 9.10
C LYS A 62 -8.17 8.00 10.49
N ARG A 63 -7.44 7.27 11.33
CA ARG A 63 -7.00 7.79 12.64
C ARG A 63 -6.00 8.93 12.51
N ASP A 64 -5.07 8.84 11.56
CA ASP A 64 -4.09 9.89 11.28
C ASP A 64 -4.79 11.22 10.94
N GLU A 65 -5.85 11.17 10.11
CA GLU A 65 -6.66 12.32 9.75
C GLU A 65 -7.22 13.08 10.97
N LYS A 66 -7.80 12.35 11.93
CA LYS A 66 -8.38 12.95 13.15
C LYS A 66 -7.30 13.51 14.08
N ARG A 67 -6.08 12.95 14.06
CA ARG A 67 -4.95 13.36 14.93
C ARG A 67 -4.13 14.51 14.37
N HIS A 68 -4.19 14.83 13.09
CA HIS A 68 -3.49 15.98 12.50
C HIS A 68 -3.87 17.33 13.13
N LEU A 69 -4.97 17.39 13.89
CA LEU A 69 -5.35 18.55 14.70
C LEU A 69 -4.47 18.73 15.97
N TYR A 70 -3.70 17.71 16.39
CA TYR A 70 -2.97 17.71 17.66
C TYR A 70 -1.61 16.98 17.56
N LYS A 71 -0.57 17.68 17.09
CA LYS A 71 0.88 17.38 17.24
C LYS A 71 1.46 16.10 16.57
N ARG A 72 2.58 16.29 15.85
CA ARG A 72 3.68 15.37 15.48
C ARG A 72 3.53 13.88 15.87
N ASP A 73 2.66 13.13 15.21
CA ASP A 73 2.65 11.66 15.31
C ASP A 73 3.42 11.10 14.10
N GLU A 74 4.67 10.66 14.26
CA GLU A 74 5.64 10.57 13.17
C GLU A 74 5.49 9.36 12.21
N ASN A 75 4.39 8.60 12.34
CA ASN A 75 4.21 7.30 11.68
C ASN A 75 2.94 7.24 10.79
N HIS A 76 2.76 8.23 9.90
CA HIS A 76 1.51 8.40 9.15
C HIS A 76 1.42 7.54 7.87
N VAL A 77 0.37 6.71 7.79
CA VAL A 77 0.01 5.96 6.57
C VAL A 77 -0.30 6.93 5.43
N ARG A 78 -0.92 8.09 5.73
CA ARG A 78 -1.20 9.16 4.75
C ARG A 78 0.06 9.65 4.05
N LYS A 79 1.16 9.87 4.76
CA LYS A 79 2.44 10.30 4.16
C LYS A 79 3.02 9.22 3.24
N ALA A 80 2.95 7.95 3.64
CA ALA A 80 3.39 6.84 2.82
C ALA A 80 2.54 6.70 1.54
N TYR A 81 1.23 6.92 1.67
CA TYR A 81 0.28 6.97 0.57
C TYR A 81 0.61 8.10 -0.43
N GLU A 82 0.77 9.33 0.05
CA GLU A 82 1.13 10.49 -0.78
C GLU A 82 2.47 10.29 -1.49
N VAL A 83 3.47 9.72 -0.79
CA VAL A 83 4.76 9.35 -1.37
C VAL A 83 4.59 8.32 -2.50
N THR A 84 3.70 7.36 -2.30
CA THR A 84 3.41 6.33 -3.30
C THR A 84 2.78 6.92 -4.54
N LEU A 85 1.83 7.84 -4.40
CA LEU A 85 1.25 8.57 -5.52
C LEU A 85 2.26 9.45 -6.24
N LYS A 86 3.09 10.18 -5.49
CA LYS A 86 4.03 11.17 -6.04
C LYS A 86 5.23 10.55 -6.75
N TYR A 87 5.81 9.51 -6.17
CA TYR A 87 7.09 8.94 -6.65
C TYR A 87 6.93 7.58 -7.34
N GLY A 88 5.81 6.90 -7.12
CA GLY A 88 5.51 5.61 -7.73
C GLY A 88 6.49 4.49 -7.41
N PHE A 89 6.48 3.49 -8.28
CA PHE A 89 7.32 2.30 -8.16
C PHE A 89 8.66 2.49 -8.84
N ARG A 90 9.75 2.10 -8.16
CA ARG A 90 11.12 2.46 -8.56
C ARG A 90 12.08 1.25 -8.62
N GLY A 91 11.56 0.03 -8.53
CA GLY A 91 12.38 -1.19 -8.55
C GLY A 91 13.17 -1.38 -7.26
N PHE A 92 14.47 -1.59 -7.34
CA PHE A 92 15.31 -1.78 -6.15
C PHE A 92 15.81 -0.46 -5.58
N SER A 93 15.81 -0.31 -4.25
CA SER A 93 16.29 0.91 -3.60
C SER A 93 17.78 1.15 -3.88
N SER A 94 18.13 2.35 -4.35
CA SER A 94 19.50 2.77 -4.65
C SER A 94 20.00 3.90 -3.73
N GLY A 95 19.44 4.03 -2.52
CA GLY A 95 19.73 5.13 -1.58
C GLY A 95 18.48 5.70 -0.93
N GLY A 96 18.59 6.81 -0.18
CA GLY A 96 17.52 7.46 0.60
C GLY A 96 16.39 8.12 -0.20
N LYS A 97 15.93 7.47 -1.27
CA LYS A 97 14.84 7.91 -2.14
C LYS A 97 13.50 7.41 -1.62
N ASN A 98 12.47 8.22 -1.85
CA ASN A 98 11.09 7.87 -1.55
C ASN A 98 10.42 7.13 -2.73
N GLY A 99 9.45 6.28 -2.42
CA GLY A 99 8.65 5.52 -3.38
C GLY A 99 8.43 4.06 -2.95
N ILE A 100 7.89 3.26 -3.87
CA ILE A 100 7.77 1.80 -3.69
C ILE A 100 9.02 1.12 -4.23
N PHE A 101 9.55 0.17 -3.46
CA PHE A 101 10.71 -0.62 -3.83
C PHE A 101 10.50 -2.11 -3.56
N TYR A 102 11.12 -2.96 -4.36
CA TYR A 102 11.33 -4.36 -4.01
C TYR A 102 12.19 -4.47 -2.75
N MET A 103 11.85 -5.42 -1.87
CA MET A 103 12.75 -5.87 -0.82
C MET A 103 13.82 -6.79 -1.39
N ARG A 104 15.04 -6.69 -0.86
CA ARG A 104 16.18 -7.52 -1.27
C ARG A 104 16.34 -8.69 -0.31
N ARG A 105 17.05 -9.73 -0.74
CA ARG A 105 17.39 -10.89 0.11
C ARG A 105 18.09 -10.51 1.42
N GLN A 106 18.85 -9.41 1.43
CA GLN A 106 19.54 -8.89 2.61
C GLN A 106 18.64 -8.10 3.57
N ASP A 107 17.40 -7.80 3.19
CA ASP A 107 16.41 -7.12 4.05
C ASP A 107 15.75 -8.14 5.01
N THR A 108 16.54 -9.04 5.60
CA THR A 108 16.03 -10.21 6.35
C THR A 108 15.00 -9.86 7.43
N PRO A 109 15.23 -8.86 8.31
CA PRO A 109 14.24 -8.51 9.33
C PRO A 109 12.89 -8.07 8.74
N LEU A 110 12.93 -7.30 7.65
CA LEU A 110 11.73 -6.85 6.96
C LEU A 110 10.98 -7.99 6.27
N LEU A 111 11.72 -8.96 5.72
CA LEU A 111 11.15 -10.14 5.09
C LEU A 111 10.46 -11.04 6.13
N GLU A 112 11.07 -11.24 7.30
CA GLU A 112 10.48 -12.02 8.39
C GLU A 112 9.18 -11.39 8.91
N ASP A 113 9.16 -10.06 9.08
CA ASP A 113 7.94 -9.35 9.48
C ASP A 113 6.88 -9.39 8.38
N LEU A 114 7.27 -9.25 7.11
CA LEU A 114 6.36 -9.41 5.98
C LEU A 114 5.76 -10.82 5.94
N ASP A 115 6.53 -11.87 6.18
CA ASP A 115 6.02 -13.25 6.21
C ASP A 115 4.95 -13.43 7.30
N ARG A 116 5.13 -12.81 8.47
CA ARG A 116 4.10 -12.78 9.53
C ARG A 116 2.83 -12.06 9.05
N LEU A 117 2.98 -10.91 8.38
CA LEU A 117 1.87 -10.15 7.82
C LEU A 117 1.14 -10.94 6.72
N VAL A 118 1.87 -11.62 5.83
CA VAL A 118 1.29 -12.45 4.76
C VAL A 118 0.47 -13.60 5.35
N LYS A 119 1.00 -14.29 6.38
CA LYS A 119 0.25 -15.35 7.08
C LYS A 119 -1.02 -14.81 7.73
N LYS A 120 -0.95 -13.65 8.37
CA LYS A 120 -2.09 -12.99 9.02
C LYS A 120 -3.17 -12.57 8.02
N HIS A 121 -2.78 -12.02 6.86
CA HIS A 121 -3.70 -11.46 5.87
C HIS A 121 -3.94 -12.35 4.64
N LYS A 122 -3.55 -13.62 4.69
CA LYS A 122 -3.56 -14.57 3.57
C LYS A 122 -4.84 -14.54 2.73
N LYS A 123 -6.00 -14.64 3.39
CA LYS A 123 -7.31 -14.64 2.71
C LYS A 123 -7.53 -13.35 1.91
N TYR A 124 -7.20 -12.21 2.50
CA TYR A 124 -7.36 -10.90 1.85
C TYR A 124 -6.44 -10.74 0.65
N ILE A 125 -5.19 -11.22 0.75
CA ILE A 125 -4.22 -11.20 -0.36
C ILE A 125 -4.74 -12.00 -1.55
N ILE A 126 -5.18 -13.24 -1.31
CA ILE A 126 -5.73 -14.13 -2.33
C ILE A 126 -6.90 -13.46 -3.06
N GLU A 127 -7.85 -12.89 -2.31
CA GLU A 127 -9.03 -12.26 -2.89
C GLU A 127 -8.72 -10.94 -3.60
N ASP A 128 -7.84 -10.10 -3.05
CA ASP A 128 -7.55 -8.78 -3.61
C ASP A 128 -6.68 -8.88 -4.86
N LEU A 129 -5.67 -9.74 -4.83
CA LEU A 129 -4.76 -9.97 -5.96
C LEU A 129 -5.32 -10.97 -6.98
N ALA A 130 -6.50 -11.56 -6.72
CA ALA A 130 -7.17 -12.53 -7.58
C ALA A 130 -6.27 -13.71 -7.98
N ILE A 131 -5.58 -14.29 -6.99
CA ILE A 131 -4.65 -15.41 -7.16
C ILE A 131 -5.17 -16.67 -6.46
N GLU A 132 -4.59 -17.81 -6.79
CA GLU A 132 -4.70 -19.03 -6.00
C GLU A 132 -3.69 -19.05 -4.85
N GLU A 133 -3.98 -19.82 -3.80
CA GLU A 133 -3.11 -19.97 -2.64
C GLU A 133 -1.69 -20.42 -2.99
N LYS A 134 -1.55 -21.33 -3.97
CA LYS A 134 -0.25 -21.83 -4.45
C LYS A 134 0.63 -20.75 -5.08
N GLN A 135 0.05 -19.62 -5.47
CA GLN A 135 0.75 -18.50 -6.10
C GLN A 135 1.22 -17.45 -5.07
N LEU A 136 0.97 -17.66 -3.77
CA LEU A 136 1.43 -16.73 -2.72
C LEU A 136 2.95 -16.58 -2.72
N ASP A 137 3.68 -17.68 -2.94
CA ASP A 137 5.14 -17.70 -2.94
C ASP A 137 5.75 -17.00 -4.19
N ASP A 138 4.95 -16.79 -5.23
CA ASP A 138 5.38 -16.09 -6.46
C ASP A 138 5.36 -14.56 -6.28
N LEU A 139 4.63 -14.05 -5.29
CA LEU A 139 4.47 -12.63 -5.04
C LEU A 139 5.80 -11.97 -4.65
N LYS A 140 6.06 -10.78 -5.21
CA LYS A 140 7.28 -10.05 -4.89
C LYS A 140 7.10 -9.23 -3.62
N PRO A 141 8.03 -9.33 -2.64
CA PRO A 141 7.98 -8.51 -1.45
C PRO A 141 8.34 -7.06 -1.81
N VAL A 142 7.49 -6.12 -1.40
CA VAL A 142 7.67 -4.68 -1.66
C VAL A 142 7.51 -3.87 -0.40
N LYS A 143 8.08 -2.67 -0.40
CA LYS A 143 7.96 -1.69 0.68
C LYS A 143 7.79 -0.27 0.16
N ILE A 144 7.06 0.53 0.91
CA ILE A 144 7.05 1.98 0.76
C ILE A 144 8.19 2.55 1.60
N VAL A 145 9.06 3.34 0.97
CA VAL A 145 10.12 4.10 1.63
C VAL A 145 9.72 5.57 1.66
N TRP A 146 9.71 6.15 2.85
CA TRP A 146 9.59 7.58 3.08
C TRP A 146 10.48 7.99 4.26
N HIS A 147 10.62 9.30 4.48
CA HIS A 147 11.27 9.81 5.67
C HIS A 147 10.37 9.59 6.91
N SER A 148 10.60 8.44 7.57
CA SER A 148 10.10 8.08 8.91
C SER A 148 11.24 8.24 9.92
N PRO A 149 11.06 9.04 10.99
CA PRO A 149 12.05 9.22 12.06
C PRO A 149 12.47 7.91 12.74
N ASN A 150 11.57 6.93 12.80
CA ASN A 150 11.81 5.64 13.46
C ASN A 150 12.36 4.57 12.52
N GLY A 151 12.65 4.89 11.26
CA GLY A 151 13.12 3.90 10.29
C GLY A 151 12.04 2.92 9.80
N GLU A 152 10.81 3.04 10.29
CA GLU A 152 9.64 2.24 9.88
C GLU A 152 9.36 2.33 8.37
N ARG A 153 8.87 1.21 7.82
CA ARG A 153 8.38 1.10 6.43
C ARG A 153 7.01 0.44 6.43
N ILE A 154 6.25 0.60 5.34
CA ILE A 154 5.03 -0.18 5.09
C ILE A 154 5.41 -1.26 4.10
N ALA A 155 5.17 -2.52 4.45
CA ALA A 155 5.45 -3.68 3.62
C ALA A 155 4.20 -4.21 2.95
N GLY A 156 4.39 -4.88 1.82
CA GLY A 156 3.31 -5.49 1.05
C GLY A 156 3.82 -6.54 0.07
N THR A 157 2.89 -7.07 -0.70
CA THR A 157 3.16 -8.05 -1.75
C THR A 157 2.70 -7.52 -3.10
N PHE A 158 3.47 -7.82 -4.14
CA PHE A 158 3.24 -7.37 -5.51
C PHE A 158 3.01 -8.57 -6.42
N ASN A 159 1.86 -8.58 -7.09
CA ASN A 159 1.57 -9.48 -8.19
C ASN A 159 1.94 -8.78 -9.52
N GLU A 160 3.07 -9.19 -10.10
CA GLU A 160 3.58 -8.63 -11.36
C GLU A 160 2.68 -9.00 -12.56
N SER A 161 1.92 -10.10 -12.48
CA SER A 161 1.07 -10.56 -13.60
C SER A 161 -0.12 -9.64 -13.87
N ASN A 162 -0.59 -8.90 -12.85
CA ASN A 162 -1.73 -7.99 -12.96
C ASN A 162 -1.41 -6.56 -12.47
N ASN A 163 -0.13 -6.25 -12.26
CA ASN A 163 0.35 -4.95 -11.80
C ASN A 163 -0.33 -4.46 -10.51
N ARG A 164 -0.59 -5.36 -9.55
CA ARG A 164 -1.33 -5.04 -8.32
C ARG A 164 -0.55 -5.31 -7.05
N ILE A 165 -0.57 -4.34 -6.14
CA ILE A 165 0.09 -4.39 -4.82
C ILE A 165 -0.96 -4.34 -3.70
N ILE A 166 -0.77 -5.15 -2.66
CA ILE A 166 -1.45 -4.99 -1.38
C ILE A 166 -0.42 -4.72 -0.28
N PHE A 167 -0.55 -3.58 0.39
CA PHE A 167 0.26 -3.22 1.54
C PHE A 167 -0.42 -3.69 2.82
N LEU A 168 0.33 -4.35 3.71
CA LEU A 168 -0.22 -5.16 4.79
C LEU A 168 -0.01 -4.55 6.17
N GLY A 169 1.13 -3.91 6.41
CA GLY A 169 1.44 -3.36 7.73
C GLY A 169 2.78 -2.65 7.80
N PHE A 170 3.07 -2.10 8.98
CA PHE A 170 4.37 -1.52 9.29
C PHE A 170 5.40 -2.61 9.59
N VAL A 171 6.65 -2.37 9.19
CA VAL A 171 7.81 -3.22 9.43
C VAL A 171 9.01 -2.36 9.83
N ASN A 172 9.92 -2.93 10.62
CA ASN A 172 11.09 -2.23 11.15
C ASN A 172 12.39 -2.76 10.57
N TYR A 173 13.32 -1.83 10.34
CA TYR A 173 14.70 -2.12 9.94
C TYR A 173 15.55 -2.50 11.16
#